data_AF-A0A1M3ETF7-F1
#
_entry.id   AF-A0A1M3ETF7-F1
#
_cell.length_a   1.000
_cell.length_b   1.000
_cell.length_c   1.000
_cell.angle_alpha   90.00
_cell.angle_beta   90.00
_cell.angle_gamma   90.00
#
_symmetry.space_group_name_H-M   'P 1'
#
loop_
_entity.id
_entity.type
_entity.pdbx_description
1 polymer ?
#
loop_
_entity_poly.entity_id
_entity_poly.type
_entity_poly.pdbx_seq_one_letter_code
_entity_poly.pdbx_strand_id
1 'polypeptide(L)'
;GSLIEVQARLIHTGRSSMHVVVTVSSSEVSSHAYTPATTCILVFVAKGADGRPTAVPAWTPVSRSDRKLAAAAIDRMPARAEIKRLMLDEDYGGPSEAPRVTMRFLVPPGVVNWGGNAHGGTVMRWIDEAAYACAASWARDGDAASTAVAVYSGGIHFFAPVRIGDLVEVDARIIYTSAHSMHLSIRVSSADPREPDALTLTTQCMSVFVVPDDGGSARPVPPWQPTAEGDVRLWEHAREIIRLREHIVPIPASLTLED
;
A
#
# COMPACT_ATOMS: atom_id res chain seq x y z
N GLY A 1 -21.82 -11.84 -9.98
CA GLY A 1 -20.86 -11.54 -8.90
C GLY A 1 -19.80 -12.62 -8.90
N SER A 2 -18.60 -12.32 -8.43
CA SER A 2 -17.50 -13.29 -8.35
C SER A 2 -17.33 -13.78 -6.91
N LEU A 3 -16.90 -15.03 -6.75
CA LEU A 3 -16.37 -15.53 -5.49
C LEU A 3 -14.93 -15.06 -5.34
N ILE A 4 -14.56 -14.67 -4.12
CA ILE A 4 -13.19 -14.29 -3.78
C ILE A 4 -12.66 -15.30 -2.76
N GLU A 5 -11.51 -15.89 -3.07
CA GLU A 5 -10.76 -16.73 -2.14
C GLU A 5 -9.48 -15.99 -1.74
N VAL A 6 -9.19 -15.99 -0.44
CA VAL A 6 -7.97 -15.39 0.11
C VAL A 6 -7.21 -16.47 0.85
N GLN A 7 -6.03 -16.81 0.37
CA GLN A 7 -5.13 -17.76 1.01
C GLN A 7 -3.94 -17.01 1.61
N ALA A 8 -3.59 -17.32 2.86
CA ALA A 8 -2.50 -16.69 3.57
C ALA A 8 -1.56 -17.74 4.17
N ARG A 9 -0.25 -17.59 3.95
CA ARG A 9 0.77 -18.52 4.43
C ARG A 9 1.90 -17.77 5.12
N LEU A 10 2.32 -18.26 6.27
CA LEU A 10 3.53 -17.80 6.93
C LEU A 10 4.75 -18.26 6.11
N ILE A 11 5.60 -17.32 5.71
CA ILE A 11 6.76 -17.61 4.85
C ILE A 11 8.10 -17.30 5.54
N HIS A 12 8.08 -16.51 6.61
CA HIS A 12 9.26 -16.19 7.40
C HIS A 12 8.86 -15.64 8.76
N THR A 13 9.64 -15.95 9.80
CA THR A 13 9.55 -15.34 11.13
C THR A 13 10.89 -14.70 11.49
N GLY A 14 10.86 -13.42 11.84
CA GLY A 14 11.97 -12.74 12.48
C GLY A 14 11.91 -12.91 14.01
N ARG A 15 12.58 -12.01 14.74
CA ARG A 15 12.51 -12.01 16.22
C ARG A 15 11.08 -11.76 16.71
N SER A 16 10.44 -10.71 16.20
CA SER A 16 9.12 -10.25 16.62
C SER A 16 8.15 -10.07 15.46
N SER A 17 8.54 -10.47 14.25
CA SER A 17 7.79 -10.26 13.02
C SER A 17 7.44 -11.56 12.32
N MET A 18 6.30 -11.56 11.64
CA MET A 18 5.80 -12.67 10.82
C MET A 18 5.54 -12.12 9.42
N HIS A 19 6.17 -12.71 8.40
CA HIS A 19 5.95 -12.37 7.01
C HIS A 19 4.93 -13.37 6.46
N VAL A 20 3.83 -12.86 5.94
CA VAL A 20 2.71 -13.65 5.45
C VAL A 20 2.53 -13.33 3.98
N VAL A 21 2.69 -14.32 3.11
CA VAL A 21 2.26 -14.18 1.72
C VAL A 21 0.76 -14.38 1.66
N VAL A 22 0.08 -13.52 0.91
CA VAL A 22 -1.36 -13.59 0.67
C VAL A 22 -1.59 -13.63 -0.82
N THR A 23 -2.39 -14.59 -1.25
CA THR A 23 -2.87 -14.67 -2.64
C THR A 23 -4.38 -14.56 -2.64
N VAL A 24 -4.87 -13.63 -3.44
CA VAL A 24 -6.30 -13.41 -3.67
C VAL A 24 -6.62 -13.96 -5.04
N SER A 25 -7.60 -14.85 -5.09
CA SER A 25 -8.11 -15.45 -6.32
C SER A 25 -9.59 -15.12 -6.48
N SER A 26 -10.05 -15.04 -7.72
CA SER A 26 -11.46 -14.80 -8.05
C SER A 26 -12.01 -15.90 -8.94
N SER A 27 -13.30 -16.18 -8.83
CA SER A 27 -14.00 -17.15 -9.68
C SER A 27 -15.42 -16.71 -10.01
N GLU A 28 -15.96 -17.17 -11.14
CA GLU A 28 -17.40 -17.12 -11.37
C GLU A 28 -18.13 -18.08 -10.41
N VAL A 29 -19.26 -17.63 -9.87
CA VAL A 29 -20.07 -18.41 -8.91
C VAL A 29 -20.53 -19.75 -9.50
N SER A 30 -20.71 -19.83 -10.82
CA SER A 30 -21.16 -21.05 -11.51
C SER A 30 -20.08 -22.11 -11.67
N SER A 31 -18.81 -21.71 -11.83
CA SER A 31 -17.73 -22.62 -12.23
C SER A 31 -16.81 -23.00 -11.08
N HIS A 32 -16.64 -22.12 -10.09
CA HIS A 32 -15.64 -22.29 -9.03
C HIS A 32 -14.21 -22.52 -9.55
N ALA A 33 -13.93 -22.17 -10.81
CA ALA A 33 -12.57 -22.13 -11.36
C ALA A 33 -11.87 -20.83 -10.91
N TYR A 34 -10.99 -20.93 -9.91
CA TYR A 34 -10.31 -19.77 -9.34
C TYR A 34 -9.09 -19.37 -10.16
N THR A 35 -9.00 -18.06 -10.46
CA THR A 35 -7.84 -17.44 -11.09
C THR A 35 -7.19 -16.44 -10.13
N PRO A 36 -5.86 -16.46 -9.96
CA PRO A 36 -5.17 -15.49 -9.10
C PRO A 36 -5.34 -14.07 -9.63
N ALA A 37 -5.79 -13.17 -8.76
CA ALA A 37 -5.95 -11.75 -9.05
C ALA A 37 -4.76 -10.92 -8.53
N THR A 38 -4.24 -11.24 -7.34
CA THR A 38 -3.07 -10.56 -6.78
C THR A 38 -2.34 -11.41 -5.74
N THR A 39 -1.04 -11.16 -5.59
CA THR A 39 -0.21 -11.71 -4.52
C THR A 39 0.51 -10.56 -3.81
N CYS A 40 0.46 -10.54 -2.48
CA CYS A 40 1.15 -9.56 -1.67
C CYS A 40 1.84 -10.20 -0.46
N ILE A 41 2.74 -9.46 0.19
CA ILE A 41 3.35 -9.86 1.45
C ILE A 41 3.00 -8.84 2.52
N LEU A 42 2.42 -9.33 3.61
CA LEU A 42 2.14 -8.58 4.81
C LEU A 42 3.19 -8.91 5.87
N VAL A 43 3.67 -7.90 6.60
CA VAL A 43 4.57 -8.09 7.72
C VAL A 43 3.85 -7.68 8.98
N PHE A 44 3.53 -8.66 9.83
CA PHE A 44 2.94 -8.43 11.13
C PHE A 44 4.03 -8.36 12.19
N VAL A 45 3.84 -7.52 13.21
CA VAL A 45 4.71 -7.44 14.39
C VAL A 45 3.87 -7.84 15.60
N ALA A 46 4.31 -8.86 16.34
CA ALA A 46 3.66 -9.25 17.58
C ALA A 46 3.92 -8.18 18.64
N LYS A 47 2.87 -7.75 19.34
CA LYS A 47 2.95 -6.80 20.45
C LYS A 47 2.56 -7.48 21.75
N GLY A 48 3.34 -7.25 22.80
CA GLY A 48 3.00 -7.65 24.17
C GLY A 48 1.89 -6.78 24.75
N ALA A 49 1.45 -7.11 25.98
CA ALA A 49 0.44 -6.32 26.70
C ALA A 49 0.88 -4.86 26.95
N ASP A 50 2.19 -4.59 26.96
CA ASP A 50 2.77 -3.24 27.07
C ASP A 50 2.84 -2.49 25.73
N GLY A 51 2.34 -3.09 24.65
CA GLY A 51 2.38 -2.53 23.29
C GLY A 51 3.74 -2.64 22.60
N ARG A 52 4.76 -3.18 23.25
CA ARG A 52 6.11 -3.33 22.67
C ARG A 52 6.25 -4.60 21.84
N PRO A 53 7.16 -4.64 20.86
CA PRO A 53 7.43 -5.86 20.10
C PRO A 53 7.81 -7.02 21.00
N THR A 54 7.14 -8.16 20.86
CA THR A 54 7.43 -9.40 21.60
C THR A 54 7.89 -10.51 20.67
N ALA A 55 8.58 -11.51 21.21
CA ALA A 55 9.11 -12.61 20.41
C ALA A 55 7.97 -13.43 19.78
N VAL A 56 8.18 -13.89 18.55
CA VAL A 56 7.28 -14.85 17.87
C VAL A 56 7.91 -16.24 17.84
N PRO A 57 7.12 -17.32 17.83
CA PRO A 57 7.64 -18.66 17.58
C PRO A 57 8.38 -18.73 16.25
N ALA A 58 9.51 -19.42 16.22
CA ALA A 58 10.23 -19.66 14.98
C ALA A 58 9.42 -20.61 14.08
N TRP A 59 9.18 -20.20 12.84
CA TRP A 59 8.59 -21.04 11.81
C TRP A 59 9.69 -21.65 10.93
N THR A 60 9.52 -22.92 10.57
CA THR A 60 10.44 -23.66 9.70
C THR A 60 9.68 -24.19 8.49
N PRO A 61 10.18 -23.98 7.26
CA PRO A 61 9.51 -24.43 6.05
C PRO A 61 9.44 -25.96 5.96
N VAL A 62 8.27 -26.51 5.63
CA VAL A 62 8.05 -27.96 5.61
C VAL A 62 8.06 -28.48 4.17
N SER A 63 7.32 -27.82 3.28
CA SER A 63 7.19 -28.23 1.88
C SER A 63 8.26 -27.62 0.96
N ARG A 64 8.28 -28.05 -0.31
CA ARG A 64 9.14 -27.44 -1.34
C ARG A 64 8.70 -25.99 -1.61
N SER A 65 7.40 -25.74 -1.65
CA SER A 65 6.82 -24.41 -1.87
C SER A 65 7.18 -23.49 -0.72
N ASP A 66 7.08 -23.94 0.54
CA ASP A 66 7.51 -23.19 1.73
C ASP A 66 8.97 -22.77 1.65
N ARG A 67 9.89 -23.69 1.31
CA ARG A 67 11.33 -23.38 1.21
C ARG A 67 11.62 -22.29 0.19
N LYS A 68 10.96 -22.35 -0.98
CA LYS A 68 11.11 -21.33 -2.03
C LYS A 68 10.49 -20.00 -1.62
N LEU A 69 9.31 -20.02 -1.00
CA LEU A 69 8.65 -18.80 -0.50
C LEU A 69 9.47 -18.13 0.60
N ALA A 70 10.07 -18.91 1.50
CA ALA A 70 10.96 -18.42 2.54
C ALA A 70 12.22 -17.76 1.96
N ALA A 71 12.87 -18.42 0.99
CA ALA A 71 14.00 -17.83 0.27
C ALA A 71 13.60 -16.52 -0.42
N ALA A 72 12.49 -16.53 -1.19
CA ALA A 72 11.98 -15.34 -1.85
C ALA A 72 11.62 -14.20 -0.87
N ALA A 73 11.14 -14.54 0.34
CA ALA A 73 10.86 -13.59 1.40
C ALA A 73 12.14 -12.96 1.97
N ILE A 74 13.21 -13.74 2.10
CA ILE A 74 14.52 -13.30 2.60
C ILE A 74 15.24 -12.45 1.55
N ASP A 75 15.27 -12.90 0.30
CA ASP A 75 16.00 -12.24 -0.81
C ASP A 75 15.51 -10.80 -1.06
N ARG A 76 14.22 -10.53 -0.82
CA ARG A 76 13.65 -9.17 -0.96
C ARG A 76 13.89 -8.26 0.25
N MET A 77 14.33 -8.78 1.40
CA MET A 77 14.45 -7.98 2.63
C MET A 77 15.40 -6.79 2.48
N PRO A 78 16.60 -6.91 1.86
CA PRO A 78 17.52 -5.79 1.72
C PRO A 78 16.91 -4.63 0.93
N ALA A 79 16.39 -4.90 -0.28
CA ALA A 79 15.75 -3.87 -1.10
C ALA A 79 14.53 -3.25 -0.42
N ARG A 80 13.74 -4.05 0.33
CA ARG A 80 12.60 -3.54 1.11
C ARG A 80 13.02 -2.69 2.29
N ALA A 81 14.12 -3.03 2.95
CA ALA A 81 14.68 -2.23 4.05
C ALA A 81 15.23 -0.90 3.52
N GLU A 82 15.86 -0.90 2.35
CA GLU A 82 16.36 0.30 1.69
C GLU A 82 15.24 1.23 1.24
N ILE A 83 14.22 0.70 0.55
CA ILE A 83 13.02 1.48 0.17
C ILE A 83 12.36 2.06 1.42
N LYS A 84 12.19 1.26 2.48
CA LYS A 84 11.66 1.74 3.75
C LYS A 84 12.50 2.89 4.30
N ARG A 85 13.82 2.76 4.33
CA ARG A 85 14.72 3.81 4.83
C ARG A 85 14.54 5.10 4.03
N LEU A 86 14.59 5.03 2.70
CA LEU A 86 14.37 6.19 1.83
C LEU A 86 13.03 6.87 2.12
N MET A 87 11.94 6.09 2.19
CA MET A 87 10.61 6.64 2.47
C MET A 87 10.49 7.29 3.85
N LEU A 88 11.26 6.87 4.84
CA LEU A 88 11.22 7.45 6.19
C LEU A 88 12.15 8.65 6.37
N ASP A 89 13.24 8.70 5.60
CA ASP A 89 14.21 9.79 5.65
C ASP A 89 13.74 11.02 4.85
N GLU A 90 12.78 10.85 3.94
CA GLU A 90 12.27 11.92 3.07
C GLU A 90 11.24 12.81 3.77
N ASP A 91 11.29 14.12 3.49
CA ASP A 91 10.28 15.09 3.94
C ASP A 91 9.22 15.30 2.86
N TYR A 92 8.01 14.80 3.13
CA TYR A 92 6.83 14.95 2.28
C TYR A 92 6.01 16.21 2.61
N GLY A 93 6.46 17.00 3.59
CA GLY A 93 5.86 18.26 3.99
C GLY A 93 6.28 19.44 3.12
N GLY A 94 5.88 20.63 3.56
CA GLY A 94 6.24 21.90 2.93
C GLY A 94 5.31 22.37 1.81
N PRO A 95 5.57 23.56 1.23
CA PRO A 95 4.84 24.08 0.09
C PRO A 95 4.96 23.14 -1.11
N SER A 96 3.83 22.92 -1.79
CA SER A 96 3.73 22.00 -2.92
C SER A 96 2.70 22.54 -3.91
N GLU A 97 3.04 22.44 -5.19
CA GLU A 97 2.15 22.73 -6.33
C GLU A 97 1.56 21.45 -6.90
N ALA A 98 1.93 20.30 -6.34
CA ALA A 98 1.51 19.00 -6.82
C ALA A 98 -0.01 18.81 -6.75
N PRO A 99 -0.61 18.18 -7.78
CA PRO A 99 -2.00 17.76 -7.75
C PRO A 99 -2.27 16.88 -6.53
N ARG A 100 -3.30 17.24 -5.75
CA ARG A 100 -3.61 16.59 -4.47
C ARG A 100 -5.10 16.47 -4.22
N VAL A 101 -5.46 15.44 -3.47
CA VAL A 101 -6.78 15.27 -2.88
C VAL A 101 -6.62 14.97 -1.40
N THR A 102 -7.40 15.65 -0.57
CA THR A 102 -7.42 15.44 0.87
C THR A 102 -8.82 15.01 1.30
N MET A 103 -8.92 13.82 1.89
CA MET A 103 -10.16 13.35 2.53
C MET A 103 -10.06 13.58 4.03
N ARG A 104 -11.09 14.17 4.64
CA ARG A 104 -11.19 14.35 6.10
C ARG A 104 -12.53 13.83 6.60
N PHE A 105 -12.50 12.99 7.64
CA PHE A 105 -13.69 12.40 8.24
C PHE A 105 -13.41 11.88 9.64
N LEU A 106 -14.47 11.68 10.42
CA LEU A 106 -14.37 11.01 11.73
C LEU A 106 -14.28 9.50 11.55
N VAL A 107 -13.43 8.85 12.35
CA VAL A 107 -13.30 7.40 12.35
C VAL A 107 -14.56 6.76 12.92
N PRO A 108 -15.32 5.99 12.11
CA PRO A 108 -16.60 5.45 12.55
C PRO A 108 -16.42 4.28 13.54
N PRO A 109 -17.39 4.01 14.42
CA PRO A 109 -17.27 2.90 15.39
C PRO A 109 -17.23 1.51 14.76
N GLY A 110 -17.77 1.32 13.56
CA GLY A 110 -17.88 0.02 12.90
C GLY A 110 -16.57 -0.55 12.31
N VAL A 111 -15.43 0.16 12.42
CA VAL A 111 -14.15 -0.27 11.82
C VAL A 111 -13.11 -0.69 12.85
N VAL A 112 -13.56 -0.97 14.08
CA VAL A 112 -12.71 -1.29 15.23
C VAL A 112 -12.11 -2.70 15.11
N ASN A 113 -10.83 -2.82 15.47
CA ASN A 113 -10.12 -4.08 15.64
C ASN A 113 -10.13 -4.52 17.11
N TRP A 114 -9.64 -5.73 17.40
CA TRP A 114 -9.56 -6.26 18.77
C TRP A 114 -8.78 -5.38 19.77
N GLY A 115 -7.93 -4.49 19.27
CA GLY A 115 -7.17 -3.52 20.07
C GLY A 115 -7.83 -2.15 20.21
N GLY A 116 -9.10 -1.99 19.83
CA GLY A 116 -9.86 -0.75 20.00
C GLY A 116 -9.54 0.37 18.99
N ASN A 117 -8.75 0.07 17.95
CA ASN A 117 -8.34 1.03 16.92
C ASN A 117 -8.93 0.65 15.55
N ALA A 118 -8.85 1.54 14.57
CA ALA A 118 -9.22 1.19 13.19
C ALA A 118 -8.41 -0.02 12.69
N HIS A 119 -9.06 -0.93 11.98
CA HIS A 119 -8.38 -2.07 11.34
C HIS A 119 -7.43 -1.59 10.23
N GLY A 120 -6.25 -2.21 10.10
CA GLY A 120 -5.26 -1.83 9.08
C GLY A 120 -5.83 -1.90 7.66
N GLY A 121 -6.66 -2.90 7.35
CA GLY A 121 -7.41 -2.98 6.09
C GLY A 121 -8.36 -1.81 5.86
N THR A 122 -8.95 -1.22 6.91
CA THR A 122 -9.78 -0.03 6.77
C THR A 122 -8.94 1.19 6.38
N VAL A 123 -7.76 1.36 7.00
CA VAL A 123 -6.84 2.45 6.64
C VAL A 123 -6.35 2.28 5.21
N MET A 124 -6.03 1.05 4.79
CA MET A 124 -5.65 0.76 3.40
C MET A 124 -6.78 1.05 2.39
N ARG A 125 -8.04 0.82 2.77
CA ARG A 125 -9.19 1.23 1.94
C ARG A 125 -9.24 2.75 1.76
N TRP A 126 -9.07 3.53 2.84
CA TRP A 126 -9.09 4.99 2.74
C TRP A 126 -7.92 5.54 1.91
N ILE A 127 -6.75 4.91 2.02
CA ILE A 127 -5.58 5.19 1.18
C ILE A 127 -5.94 5.01 -0.31
N ASP A 128 -6.56 3.89 -0.66
CA ASP A 128 -6.93 3.58 -2.04
C ASP A 128 -8.02 4.53 -2.56
N GLU A 129 -9.05 4.82 -1.76
CA GLU A 129 -10.11 5.77 -2.10
C GLU A 129 -9.56 7.18 -2.39
N ALA A 130 -8.64 7.67 -1.54
CA ALA A 130 -8.00 8.98 -1.74
C ALA A 130 -7.06 8.97 -2.96
N ALA A 131 -6.29 7.90 -3.14
CA ALA A 131 -5.38 7.76 -4.27
C ALA A 131 -6.14 7.68 -5.61
N TYR A 132 -7.23 6.92 -5.66
CA TYR A 132 -8.12 6.84 -6.82
C TYR A 132 -8.70 8.22 -7.15
N ALA A 133 -9.25 8.93 -6.16
CA ALA A 133 -9.81 10.26 -6.39
C ALA A 133 -8.77 11.24 -6.96
N CYS A 134 -7.54 11.19 -6.45
CA CYS A 134 -6.43 12.00 -6.95
C CYS A 134 -6.01 11.59 -8.38
N ALA A 135 -5.85 10.29 -8.63
CA ALA A 135 -5.44 9.77 -9.93
C ALA A 135 -6.50 10.04 -11.02
N ALA A 136 -7.77 9.78 -10.74
CA ALA A 136 -8.88 10.06 -11.65
C ALA A 136 -8.98 11.57 -11.94
N SER A 137 -8.84 12.42 -10.91
CA SER A 137 -8.81 13.87 -11.09
C SER A 137 -7.65 14.35 -11.96
N TRP A 138 -6.47 13.72 -11.84
CA TRP A 138 -5.29 14.06 -12.64
C TRP A 138 -5.37 13.59 -14.08
N ALA A 139 -5.94 12.40 -14.33
CA ALA A 139 -6.03 11.82 -15.67
C ALA A 139 -6.80 12.74 -16.65
N ARG A 140 -7.76 13.54 -16.15
CA ARG A 140 -8.47 14.63 -16.87
C ARG A 140 -9.18 14.25 -18.19
N ASP A 141 -9.21 12.97 -18.57
CA ASP A 141 -9.68 12.51 -19.88
C ASP A 141 -11.09 11.88 -19.81
N GLY A 142 -12.11 12.73 -19.69
CA GLY A 142 -13.53 12.36 -19.83
C GLY A 142 -13.97 11.12 -19.02
N ASP A 143 -14.87 10.31 -19.60
CA ASP A 143 -15.37 9.08 -18.97
C ASP A 143 -14.24 8.05 -18.67
N ALA A 144 -13.12 8.10 -19.40
CA ALA A 144 -11.99 7.19 -19.21
C ALA A 144 -11.22 7.44 -17.91
N ALA A 145 -11.22 8.67 -17.38
CA ALA A 145 -10.61 8.95 -16.07
C ALA A 145 -11.25 8.14 -14.93
N SER A 146 -12.54 7.81 -15.05
CA SER A 146 -13.25 6.99 -14.05
C SER A 146 -12.75 5.54 -13.98
N THR A 147 -12.03 5.07 -15.01
CA THR A 147 -11.51 3.70 -15.09
C THR A 147 -10.09 3.56 -14.51
N ALA A 148 -9.54 4.62 -13.89
CA ALA A 148 -8.24 4.53 -13.25
C ALA A 148 -8.18 3.37 -12.23
N VAL A 149 -7.15 2.52 -12.33
CA VAL A 149 -6.98 1.35 -11.46
C VAL A 149 -5.61 1.36 -10.79
N ALA A 150 -5.57 0.89 -9.54
CA ALA A 150 -4.33 0.66 -8.82
C ALA A 150 -3.60 -0.56 -9.38
N VAL A 151 -2.37 -0.37 -9.84
CA VAL A 151 -1.47 -1.48 -10.27
C VAL A 151 -0.41 -1.79 -9.22
N TYR A 152 -0.26 -0.91 -8.23
CA TYR A 152 0.61 -1.12 -7.09
C TYR A 152 0.15 -0.30 -5.90
N SER A 153 0.20 -0.92 -4.72
CA SER A 153 0.22 -0.22 -3.44
C SER A 153 1.29 -0.87 -2.56
N GLY A 154 2.19 -0.07 -2.02
CA GLY A 154 3.31 -0.58 -1.24
C GLY A 154 4.05 0.50 -0.47
N GLY A 155 5.08 0.07 0.27
CA GLY A 155 5.72 0.95 1.24
C GLY A 155 4.78 1.40 2.36
N ILE A 156 3.70 0.62 2.62
CA ILE A 156 2.73 0.95 3.67
C ILE A 156 3.38 0.74 5.03
N HIS A 157 3.51 1.81 5.78
CA HIS A 157 4.13 1.84 7.10
C HIS A 157 3.16 2.43 8.10
N PHE A 158 2.76 1.62 9.08
CA PHE A 158 1.90 2.03 10.19
C PHE A 158 2.76 2.45 11.39
N PHE A 159 2.75 3.74 11.71
CA PHE A 159 3.54 4.35 12.78
C PHE A 159 2.76 4.45 14.09
N ALA A 160 1.49 4.85 13.99
CA ALA A 160 0.61 5.08 15.12
C ALA A 160 -0.79 4.51 14.85
N PRO A 161 -1.53 4.07 15.89
CA PRO A 161 -2.90 3.66 15.73
C PRO A 161 -3.82 4.84 15.40
N VAL A 162 -4.86 4.58 14.62
CA VAL A 162 -5.97 5.53 14.39
C VAL A 162 -7.12 5.13 15.33
N ARG A 163 -7.52 6.00 16.25
CA ARG A 163 -8.56 5.66 17.24
C ARG A 163 -9.95 5.94 16.70
N ILE A 164 -10.93 5.22 17.24
CA ILE A 164 -12.33 5.50 16.95
C ILE A 164 -12.70 6.90 17.45
N GLY A 165 -13.41 7.66 16.61
CA GLY A 165 -13.78 9.04 16.90
C GLY A 165 -12.72 10.08 16.60
N ASP A 166 -11.47 9.70 16.31
CA ASP A 166 -10.45 10.65 15.84
C ASP A 166 -10.90 11.29 14.51
N LEU A 167 -10.53 12.54 14.29
CA LEU A 167 -10.50 13.12 12.96
C LEU A 167 -9.34 12.49 12.20
N VAL A 168 -9.61 11.89 11.05
CA VAL A 168 -8.58 11.40 10.14
C VAL A 168 -8.45 12.33 8.95
N GLU A 169 -7.21 12.49 8.48
CA GLU A 169 -6.88 13.13 7.21
C GLU A 169 -6.11 12.13 6.35
N VAL A 170 -6.54 11.95 5.11
CA VAL A 170 -5.82 11.20 4.08
C VAL A 170 -5.44 12.17 2.97
N ASP A 171 -4.15 12.49 2.88
CA ASP A 171 -3.58 13.34 1.83
C ASP A 171 -2.94 12.47 0.74
N ALA A 172 -3.53 12.44 -0.45
CA ALA A 172 -2.98 11.80 -1.63
C ALA A 172 -2.46 12.85 -2.61
N ARG A 173 -1.22 12.67 -3.09
CA ARG A 173 -0.52 13.64 -3.92
C ARG A 173 0.23 12.95 -5.06
N ILE A 174 0.10 13.48 -6.28
CA ILE A 174 0.93 13.06 -7.43
C ILE A 174 2.37 13.53 -7.16
N ILE A 175 3.32 12.59 -7.09
CA ILE A 175 4.74 12.91 -6.91
C ILE A 175 5.55 12.64 -8.19
N TYR A 176 5.07 11.76 -9.05
CA TYR A 176 5.72 11.45 -10.32
C TYR A 176 4.69 10.91 -11.33
N THR A 177 4.88 11.22 -12.61
CA THR A 177 4.15 10.59 -13.71
C THR A 177 5.15 10.03 -14.69
N SER A 178 4.96 8.77 -15.10
CA SER A 178 5.62 8.26 -16.30
C SER A 178 4.80 8.64 -17.55
N ALA A 179 5.13 8.06 -18.70
CA ALA A 179 4.29 8.18 -19.88
C ALA A 179 2.88 7.58 -19.69
N HIS A 180 2.74 6.54 -18.84
CA HIS A 180 1.51 5.73 -18.74
C HIS A 180 1.03 5.49 -17.30
N SER A 181 1.72 6.04 -16.29
CA SER A 181 1.41 5.78 -14.88
C SER A 181 1.51 7.03 -14.02
N MET A 182 0.66 7.08 -13.00
CA MET A 182 0.59 8.13 -11.99
C MET A 182 1.09 7.53 -10.67
N HIS A 183 2.10 8.15 -10.06
CA HIS A 183 2.70 7.70 -8.82
C HIS A 183 2.33 8.68 -7.71
N LEU A 184 1.73 8.15 -6.65
CA LEU A 184 1.15 8.92 -5.58
C LEU A 184 1.88 8.63 -4.27
N SER A 185 2.18 9.69 -3.51
CA SER A 185 2.42 9.59 -2.07
C SER A 185 1.08 9.73 -1.36
N ILE A 186 0.83 8.88 -0.38
CA ILE A 186 -0.35 8.99 0.48
C ILE A 186 0.09 9.01 1.94
N ARG A 187 -0.43 9.99 2.68
CA ARG A 187 -0.18 10.18 4.11
C ARG A 187 -1.50 10.18 4.85
N VAL A 188 -1.60 9.35 5.87
CA VAL A 188 -2.75 9.29 6.77
C VAL A 188 -2.31 9.87 8.11
N SER A 189 -3.01 10.89 8.57
CA SER A 189 -2.80 11.50 9.88
C SER A 189 -4.08 11.47 10.69
N SER A 190 -3.99 11.50 12.03
CA SER A 190 -5.16 11.63 12.88
C SER A 190 -4.95 12.64 14.00
N ALA A 191 -6.05 13.22 14.49
CA ALA A 191 -6.09 14.16 15.60
C ALA A 191 -7.35 13.95 16.45
N ASP A 192 -7.31 14.43 17.68
CA ASP A 192 -8.54 14.63 18.46
C ASP A 192 -9.40 15.67 17.72
N PRO A 193 -10.71 15.41 17.49
CA PRO A 193 -11.57 16.35 16.77
C PRO A 193 -11.74 17.71 17.48
N ARG A 194 -11.38 17.83 18.77
CA ARG A 194 -11.32 19.10 19.51
C ARG A 194 -10.09 19.93 19.16
N GLU A 195 -9.06 19.32 18.57
CA GLU A 195 -7.78 19.92 18.19
C GLU A 195 -7.44 19.52 16.73
N PRO A 196 -8.26 19.91 15.74
CA PRO A 196 -8.21 19.35 14.38
C PRO A 196 -6.91 19.64 13.62
N ASP A 197 -6.13 20.62 14.05
CA ASP A 197 -4.84 20.98 13.45
C ASP A 197 -3.65 20.21 14.07
N ALA A 198 -3.85 19.50 15.19
CA ALA A 198 -2.82 18.72 15.88
C ALA A 198 -2.64 17.32 15.26
N LEU A 199 -2.48 17.27 13.94
CA LEU A 199 -2.39 16.04 13.17
C LEU A 199 -1.09 15.27 13.45
N THR A 200 -1.24 14.00 13.84
CA THR A 200 -0.13 13.05 13.99
C THR A 200 -0.12 12.07 12.82
N LEU A 201 1.02 11.93 12.14
CA LEU A 201 1.18 10.95 11.06
C LEU A 201 1.00 9.52 11.60
N THR A 202 0.05 8.79 11.03
CA THR A 202 -0.26 7.41 11.43
C THR A 202 0.20 6.40 10.39
N THR A 203 0.05 6.72 9.11
CA THR A 203 0.43 5.83 8.01
C THR A 203 1.01 6.60 6.84
N GLN A 204 1.98 6.02 6.16
CA GLN A 204 2.50 6.52 4.88
C GLN A 204 2.65 5.37 3.90
N CYS A 205 2.40 5.65 2.62
CA CYS A 205 2.62 4.68 1.55
C CYS A 205 2.79 5.35 0.18
N MET A 206 3.07 4.52 -0.82
CA MET A 206 3.01 4.90 -2.23
C MET A 206 2.08 3.98 -3.01
N SER A 207 1.32 4.57 -3.92
CA SER A 207 0.48 3.85 -4.87
C SER A 207 0.81 4.24 -6.31
N VAL A 208 0.58 3.33 -7.25
CA VAL A 208 0.70 3.59 -8.68
C VAL A 208 -0.61 3.26 -9.36
N PHE A 209 -1.12 4.22 -10.12
CA PHE A 209 -2.36 4.10 -10.87
C PHE A 209 -2.08 4.21 -12.37
N VAL A 210 -2.89 3.52 -13.16
CA VAL A 210 -2.92 3.62 -14.62
C VAL A 210 -4.37 3.74 -15.08
N VAL A 211 -4.56 4.23 -16.30
CA VAL A 211 -5.87 4.21 -16.96
C VAL A 211 -5.83 3.13 -18.05
N PRO A 212 -6.58 2.03 -17.95
CA PRO A 212 -6.58 0.99 -18.95
C PRO A 212 -7.29 1.44 -20.24
N ASP A 213 -6.77 1.03 -21.39
CA ASP A 213 -7.47 1.05 -22.67
C ASP A 213 -8.32 -0.20 -22.86
N ASP A 214 -9.07 -0.24 -23.96
CA ASP A 214 -9.99 -1.34 -24.28
C ASP A 214 -9.25 -2.67 -24.54
N GLY A 215 -7.94 -2.62 -24.79
CA GLY A 215 -7.05 -3.76 -24.93
C GLY A 215 -6.36 -4.19 -23.64
N GLY A 216 -6.63 -3.51 -22.51
CA GLY A 216 -6.01 -3.77 -21.22
C GLY A 216 -4.60 -3.19 -21.04
N SER A 217 -4.10 -2.40 -21.99
CA SER A 217 -2.84 -1.65 -21.88
C SER A 217 -3.05 -0.30 -21.21
N ALA A 218 -2.00 0.30 -20.66
CA ALA A 218 -2.11 1.60 -20.00
C ALA A 218 -2.09 2.76 -21.01
N ARG A 219 -3.12 3.62 -20.98
CA ARG A 219 -3.19 4.86 -21.77
C ARG A 219 -2.12 5.86 -21.33
N PRO A 220 -1.69 6.77 -22.23
CA PRO A 220 -0.88 7.91 -21.82
C PRO A 220 -1.56 8.74 -20.74
N VAL A 221 -0.80 9.29 -19.80
CA VAL A 221 -1.31 10.17 -18.74
C VAL A 221 -0.72 11.58 -18.85
N PRO A 222 -1.40 12.64 -18.38
CA PRO A 222 -0.85 13.97 -18.36
C PRO A 222 0.48 14.03 -17.58
N PRO A 223 1.54 14.66 -18.12
CA PRO A 223 2.83 14.74 -17.44
C PRO A 223 2.78 15.74 -16.28
N TRP A 224 3.29 15.34 -15.12
CA TRP A 224 3.57 16.21 -13.98
C TRP A 224 5.04 16.68 -14.04
N GLN A 225 5.23 18.00 -14.11
CA GLN A 225 6.54 18.64 -14.13
C GLN A 225 6.67 19.57 -12.91
N PRO A 226 7.36 19.13 -11.84
CA PRO A 226 7.49 19.94 -10.64
C PRO A 226 8.49 21.09 -10.83
N THR A 227 8.19 22.22 -10.19
CA THR A 227 9.01 23.45 -10.16
C THR A 227 9.40 23.81 -8.74
N ALA A 228 8.50 23.61 -7.77
CA ALA A 228 8.77 23.80 -6.36
C ALA A 228 9.84 22.80 -5.88
N GLU A 229 10.80 23.29 -5.08
CA GLU A 229 11.94 22.49 -4.62
C GLU A 229 11.51 21.18 -3.95
N GLY A 230 10.49 21.23 -3.09
CA GLY A 230 9.96 20.03 -2.43
C GLY A 230 9.36 19.01 -3.39
N ASP A 231 8.66 19.48 -4.43
CA ASP A 231 8.07 18.58 -5.42
C ASP A 231 9.13 17.98 -6.34
N VAL A 232 10.20 18.72 -6.67
CA VAL A 232 11.34 18.19 -7.43
C VAL A 232 12.03 17.07 -6.65
N ARG A 233 12.28 17.27 -5.35
CA ARG A 233 12.83 16.20 -4.49
C ARG A 233 11.95 14.97 -4.46
N LEU A 234 10.63 15.13 -4.24
CA LEU A 234 9.69 14.01 -4.22
C LEU A 234 9.58 13.29 -5.56
N TRP A 235 9.75 14.01 -6.67
CA TRP A 235 9.79 13.45 -8.01
C TRP A 235 11.03 12.59 -8.25
N GLU A 236 12.22 13.05 -7.82
CA GLU A 236 13.45 12.26 -7.87
C GLU A 236 13.38 11.04 -6.93
N HIS A 237 12.88 11.26 -5.72
CA HIS A 237 12.64 10.24 -4.72
C HIS A 237 11.74 9.10 -5.23
N ALA A 238 10.64 9.43 -5.91
CA ALA A 238 9.76 8.43 -6.50
C ALA A 238 10.49 7.57 -7.54
N ARG A 239 11.35 8.16 -8.37
CA ARG A 239 12.14 7.46 -9.38
C ARG A 239 13.21 6.56 -8.77
N GLU A 240 13.81 6.97 -7.66
CA GLU A 240 14.72 6.13 -6.88
C GLU A 240 14.02 4.86 -6.39
N ILE A 241 12.85 5.02 -5.77
CA ILE A 241 12.05 3.89 -5.28
C ILE A 241 11.64 2.96 -6.42
N ILE A 242 11.27 3.50 -7.58
CA ILE A 242 10.95 2.69 -8.77
C ILE A 242 12.15 1.83 -9.16
N ARG A 243 13.34 2.42 -9.26
CA ARG A 243 14.58 1.70 -9.62
C ARG A 243 14.92 0.59 -8.64
N LEU A 244 14.81 0.85 -7.34
CA LEU A 244 15.04 -0.18 -6.31
C LEU A 244 14.01 -1.32 -6.40
N ARG A 245 12.77 -1.00 -6.76
CA ARG A 245 11.71 -2.01 -6.92
C ARG A 245 11.91 -2.92 -8.12
N GLU A 246 12.57 -2.47 -9.19
CA GLU A 246 12.88 -3.32 -10.35
C GLU A 246 13.75 -4.53 -9.97
N HIS A 247 14.50 -4.44 -8.87
CA HIS A 247 15.32 -5.52 -8.34
C HIS A 247 14.52 -6.51 -7.45
N ILE A 248 13.25 -6.22 -7.14
CA ILE A 248 12.41 -7.09 -6.31
C ILE A 248 11.65 -8.06 -7.22
N VAL A 249 12.09 -9.32 -7.22
CA VAL A 249 11.44 -10.38 -8.00
C VAL A 249 10.03 -10.66 -7.44
N PRO A 250 8.98 -10.57 -8.27
CA PRO A 250 7.61 -10.94 -7.88
C PRO A 250 7.53 -12.41 -7.45
N ILE A 251 6.71 -12.70 -6.43
CA ILE A 251 6.37 -14.09 -6.12
C ILE A 251 5.26 -14.52 -7.07
N PRO A 252 5.45 -15.57 -7.88
CA PRO A 252 4.40 -16.05 -8.77
C PRO A 252 3.28 -16.69 -7.94
N ALA A 253 2.03 -16.42 -8.33
CA ALA A 253 0.86 -16.98 -7.66
C ALA A 253 0.87 -18.52 -7.68
N SER A 254 1.39 -19.13 -8.75
CA SER A 254 1.55 -20.59 -8.84
C SER A 254 2.32 -21.17 -7.66
N LEU A 255 3.40 -20.51 -7.22
CA LEU A 255 4.19 -20.96 -6.07
C LEU A 255 3.43 -20.81 -4.74
N THR A 256 2.61 -19.77 -4.62
CA THR A 256 1.84 -19.53 -3.38
C THR A 256 0.68 -20.49 -3.18
N LEU A 257 0.15 -21.03 -4.28
CA LEU A 257 -0.98 -21.96 -4.32
C LEU A 257 -0.52 -23.43 -4.42
N GLU A 258 0.79 -23.70 -4.50
CA GLU A 258 1.35 -25.05 -4.38
C GLU A 258 1.22 -25.55 -2.93
N ASP A 259 0.75 -26.79 -2.76
CA ASP A 259 0.73 -27.51 -1.48
C ASP A 259 2.14 -27.68 -0.85
#